data_AF-A0A9D3WZZ5-F1
#
_entry.id   AF-A0A9D3WZZ5-F1
#
_cell.length_a   1.000
_cell.length_b   1.000
_cell.length_c   1.000
_cell.angle_alpha   90.00
_cell.angle_beta   90.00
_cell.angle_gamma   90.00
#
_symmetry.space_group_name_H-M   'P 1'
#
loop_
_entity.id
_entity.type
_entity.pdbx_description
1 polymer ?
#
loop_
_entity_poly.entity_id
_entity_poly.type
_entity_poly.pdbx_seq_one_letter_code
_entity_poly.pdbx_strand_id
1 'polypeptide(L)'
;MEVNSLFFDDPSAPSGEPGKPFDGLWDYEVVESFFLNSETKDYLEVELCPHGQHLVLLLSGGNCFEKGLDLIFKADINWNKWNGTALIPWRYFPPGVDKMNSYAIHGSGIGRTYEALYPIPREDIEQGQGPN
;
A
#
# COMPACT_ATOMS: atom_id res chain seq x y z
N MET A 1 5.46 -0.49 -10.86
CA MET A 1 5.27 0.60 -9.89
C MET A 1 6.64 0.98 -9.35
N GLU A 2 6.92 2.28 -9.29
CA GLU A 2 8.16 2.82 -8.73
C GLU A 2 7.83 3.70 -7.53
N VAL A 3 8.58 3.56 -6.45
CA VAL A 3 8.46 4.35 -5.22
C VAL A 3 9.76 5.08 -5.00
N ASN A 4 9.67 6.38 -4.72
CA ASN A 4 10.80 7.22 -4.30
C ASN A 4 10.32 8.01 -3.08
N SER A 5 10.72 7.61 -1.87
CA SER A 5 10.21 8.20 -0.63
C SER A 5 11.33 8.51 0.36
N LEU A 6 11.01 9.29 1.39
CA LEU A 6 11.81 9.35 2.60
C LEU A 6 11.74 7.98 3.30
N PHE A 7 12.80 7.65 4.03
CA PHE A 7 12.86 6.50 4.92
C PHE A 7 12.81 6.99 6.36
N PHE A 8 11.76 6.59 7.06
CA PHE A 8 11.48 7.04 8.43
C PHE A 8 11.98 6.05 9.48
N ASP A 9 12.05 4.76 9.16
CA ASP A 9 12.43 3.65 10.06
C ASP A 9 11.57 3.61 11.34
N ASP A 10 10.31 4.04 11.20
CA ASP A 10 9.33 4.05 12.28
C ASP A 10 7.94 3.67 11.73
N PRO A 11 7.33 2.56 12.21
CA PRO A 11 7.89 1.61 13.18
C PRO A 11 9.00 0.74 12.57
N SER A 12 9.67 -0.04 13.43
CA SER A 12 10.71 -0.99 13.02
C SER A 12 10.22 -1.97 11.95
N ALA A 13 11.13 -2.40 11.09
CA ALA A 13 10.88 -3.37 10.02
C ALA A 13 9.95 -4.54 10.42
N PRO A 14 9.05 -4.98 9.52
CA PRO A 14 8.23 -6.18 9.74
C PRO A 14 9.11 -7.42 9.85
N SER A 15 8.66 -8.40 10.64
CA SER A 15 9.43 -9.62 10.93
C SER A 15 9.53 -10.61 9.76
N GLY A 16 8.86 -10.33 8.63
CA GLY A 16 8.86 -11.18 7.45
C GLY A 16 10.15 -11.12 6.63
N GLU A 17 10.35 -12.08 5.74
CA GLU A 17 11.48 -12.06 4.80
C GLU A 17 11.27 -11.02 3.68
N PRO A 18 12.29 -10.24 3.30
CA PRO A 18 12.23 -9.38 2.12
C PRO A 18 11.86 -10.17 0.86
N GLY A 19 11.05 -9.57 -0.01
CA GLY A 19 10.56 -10.20 -1.24
C GLY A 19 9.38 -11.16 -1.03
N LYS A 20 8.85 -11.29 0.20
CA LYS A 20 7.68 -12.11 0.50
C LYS A 20 6.45 -11.27 0.85
N PRO A 21 5.24 -11.81 0.61
CA PRO A 21 4.02 -11.25 1.15
C PRO A 21 4.05 -11.16 2.69
N PHE A 22 3.53 -10.08 3.26
CA PHE A 22 3.38 -9.90 4.71
C PHE A 22 2.01 -9.29 5.02
N ASP A 23 1.21 -9.99 5.83
CA ASP A 23 -0.14 -9.56 6.21
C ASP A 23 -0.08 -8.45 7.27
N GLY A 24 -0.93 -7.43 7.17
CA GLY A 24 -0.92 -6.27 8.08
C GLY A 24 0.24 -5.31 7.83
N LEU A 25 0.67 -5.15 6.57
CA LEU A 25 1.82 -4.31 6.24
C LEU A 25 1.52 -2.81 6.48
N TRP A 26 0.26 -2.40 6.42
CA TRP A 26 -0.26 -1.10 6.85
C TRP A 26 0.00 -0.72 8.30
N ASP A 27 0.44 -1.65 9.17
CA ASP A 27 0.93 -1.33 10.53
C ASP A 27 2.36 -0.77 10.53
N TYR A 28 3.07 -0.86 9.41
CA TYR A 28 4.49 -0.49 9.27
C TYR A 28 4.68 0.80 8.46
N GLU A 29 5.95 1.18 8.20
CA GLU A 29 6.26 2.15 7.16
C GLU A 29 5.94 1.52 5.80
N VAL A 30 5.02 2.11 5.06
CA VAL A 30 4.49 1.50 3.83
C VAL A 30 4.01 2.56 2.84
N VAL A 31 4.10 2.22 1.55
CA VAL A 31 3.39 2.93 0.48
C VAL A 31 2.35 2.00 -0.11
N GLU A 32 1.12 2.49 -0.23
CA GLU A 32 -0.03 1.76 -0.72
C GLU A 32 -0.51 2.37 -2.04
N SER A 33 -1.03 1.56 -2.94
CA SER A 33 -1.66 2.04 -4.16
C SER A 33 -2.85 1.18 -4.54
N PHE A 34 -3.94 1.88 -4.84
CA PHE A 34 -5.24 1.31 -5.13
C PHE A 34 -5.58 1.55 -6.60
N PHE A 35 -6.08 0.52 -7.28
CA PHE A 35 -6.51 0.56 -8.68
C PHE A 35 -7.92 0.00 -8.77
N LEU A 36 -8.90 0.88 -8.99
CA LEU A 36 -10.33 0.58 -8.86
C LEU A 36 -11.01 0.63 -10.23
N ASN A 37 -11.89 -0.33 -10.50
CA ASN A 37 -12.99 -0.17 -11.43
C ASN A 37 -14.20 0.36 -10.66
N SER A 38 -14.61 1.59 -10.96
CA SER A 38 -15.66 2.27 -10.18
C SER A 38 -17.08 1.76 -10.46
N GLU A 39 -17.29 1.03 -11.56
CA GLU A 39 -18.55 0.37 -11.90
C GLU A 39 -18.70 -0.96 -11.16
N THR A 40 -17.73 -1.88 -11.29
CA THR A 40 -17.81 -3.20 -10.66
C THR A 40 -17.46 -3.18 -9.18
N LYS A 41 -16.77 -2.14 -8.71
CA LYS A 41 -16.20 -2.02 -7.35
C LYS A 41 -15.09 -3.03 -7.05
N ASP A 42 -14.52 -3.63 -8.08
CA ASP A 42 -13.33 -4.47 -7.95
C ASP A 42 -12.10 -3.56 -7.91
N TYR A 43 -11.18 -3.86 -7.00
CA TYR A 43 -9.93 -3.14 -6.92
C TYR A 43 -8.76 -4.04 -6.53
N LEU A 44 -7.60 -3.63 -7.05
CA LEU A 44 -6.30 -4.12 -6.66
C LEU A 44 -5.71 -3.14 -5.66
N GLU A 45 -5.16 -3.68 -4.58
CA GLU A 45 -4.36 -2.94 -3.61
C GLU A 45 -2.95 -3.54 -3.55
N VAL A 46 -1.94 -2.67 -3.60
CA VAL A 46 -0.53 -3.02 -3.56
C VAL A 46 0.16 -2.18 -2.51
N GLU A 47 0.72 -2.84 -1.51
CA GLU A 47 1.47 -2.25 -0.41
C GLU A 47 2.94 -2.65 -0.50
N LEU A 48 3.84 -1.68 -0.34
CA LEU A 48 5.28 -1.86 -0.48
C LEU A 48 6.01 -1.24 0.71
N CYS A 49 6.76 -2.05 1.43
CA CYS A 49 7.57 -1.63 2.58
C CYS A 49 9.02 -1.35 2.15
N PRO A 50 9.71 -0.33 2.74
CA PRO A 50 11.13 -0.06 2.49
C PRO A 50 12.05 -1.26 2.75
N HIS A 51 11.63 -2.21 3.60
CA HIS A 51 12.40 -3.40 3.93
C HIS A 51 12.19 -4.57 2.96
N GLY A 52 11.37 -4.40 1.91
CA GLY A 52 11.24 -5.34 0.80
C GLY A 52 10.06 -6.31 0.91
N GLN A 53 9.31 -6.31 2.01
CA GLN A 53 8.04 -7.01 2.12
C GLN A 53 6.97 -6.28 1.31
N HIS A 54 5.97 -7.02 0.83
CA HIS A 54 4.85 -6.47 0.09
C HIS A 54 3.54 -7.08 0.58
N LEU A 55 2.42 -6.45 0.23
CA LEU A 55 1.11 -7.06 0.32
C LEU A 55 0.34 -6.74 -0.96
N VAL A 56 -0.28 -7.76 -1.54
CA VAL A 56 -1.12 -7.60 -2.73
C VAL A 56 -2.45 -8.24 -2.43
N LEU A 57 -3.52 -7.46 -2.60
CA LEU A 57 -4.89 -7.86 -2.31
C LEU A 57 -5.75 -7.65 -3.56
N LEU A 58 -6.67 -8.59 -3.80
CA LEU A 58 -7.77 -8.42 -4.74
C LEU A 58 -9.07 -8.33 -3.95
N LEU A 59 -9.79 -7.23 -4.15
CA LEU A 59 -10.97 -6.88 -3.36
C LEU A 59 -12.15 -6.54 -4.27
N SER A 60 -13.37 -6.76 -3.76
CA SER A 60 -14.62 -6.37 -4.40
C SER A 60 -15.58 -5.76 -3.38
N GLY A 61 -15.95 -4.49 -3.59
CA GLY A 61 -16.86 -3.78 -2.68
C GLY A 61 -16.39 -3.69 -1.23
N GLY A 62 -15.07 -3.71 -0.98
CA GLY A 62 -14.50 -3.71 0.37
C GLY A 62 -14.08 -5.09 0.88
N ASN A 63 -14.53 -6.18 0.25
CA ASN A 63 -14.21 -7.53 0.70
C ASN A 63 -13.01 -8.08 -0.05
N CYS A 64 -11.96 -8.43 0.67
CA CYS A 64 -10.81 -9.14 0.13
C CYS A 64 -11.18 -10.59 -0.20
N PHE A 65 -10.98 -11.01 -1.44
CA PHE A 65 -11.23 -12.39 -1.89
C PHE A 65 -9.94 -13.16 -2.24
N GLU A 66 -8.85 -12.45 -2.53
CA GLU A 66 -7.51 -13.02 -2.61
C GLU A 66 -6.49 -12.10 -1.92
N LYS A 67 -5.56 -12.70 -1.16
CA LYS A 67 -4.60 -11.97 -0.33
C LYS A 67 -3.21 -12.58 -0.42
N GLY A 68 -2.19 -11.73 -0.38
CA GLY A 68 -0.80 -12.13 -0.30
C GLY A 68 -0.30 -12.70 -1.62
N LEU A 69 -0.76 -12.15 -2.75
CA LEU A 69 -0.31 -12.59 -4.06
C LEU A 69 1.14 -12.18 -4.29
N ASP A 70 1.93 -13.09 -4.86
CA ASP A 70 3.33 -12.81 -5.17
C ASP A 70 3.47 -11.73 -6.26
N LEU A 71 4.47 -10.86 -6.07
CA LEU A 71 5.02 -9.99 -7.12
C LEU A 71 6.55 -9.94 -7.03
N ILE A 72 7.21 -9.43 -8.08
CA ILE A 72 8.65 -9.16 -8.04
C ILE A 72 8.82 -7.76 -7.48
N PHE A 73 9.44 -7.63 -6.30
CA PHE A 73 9.72 -6.35 -5.67
C PHE A 73 11.16 -6.26 -5.18
N LYS A 74 11.78 -5.11 -5.43
CA LYS A 74 13.08 -4.72 -4.90
C LYS A 74 12.93 -3.40 -4.17
N ALA A 75 13.51 -3.32 -2.98
CA ALA A 75 13.65 -2.08 -2.22
C ALA A 75 15.13 -1.83 -1.88
N ASP A 76 15.55 -0.57 -1.96
CA ASP A 76 16.90 -0.12 -1.62
C ASP A 76 16.82 1.11 -0.72
N ILE A 77 17.25 0.96 0.54
CA ILE A 77 17.35 2.05 1.51
C ILE A 77 18.70 2.75 1.33
N ASN A 78 18.67 4.07 1.19
CA ASN A 78 19.82 4.94 1.05
C ASN A 78 19.69 6.11 2.02
N TRP A 79 20.31 5.98 3.19
CA TRP A 79 20.28 6.99 4.25
C TRP A 79 18.84 7.31 4.70
N ASN A 80 18.34 8.49 4.36
CA ASN A 80 17.01 8.98 4.74
C ASN A 80 15.97 8.84 3.62
N LYS A 81 16.26 8.00 2.62
CA LYS A 81 15.40 7.72 1.49
C LYS A 81 15.38 6.24 1.19
N TRP A 82 14.31 5.78 0.57
CA TRP A 82 14.28 4.46 -0.03
C TRP A 82 13.65 4.52 -1.42
N ASN A 83 14.08 3.60 -2.27
CA ASN A 83 13.53 3.42 -3.60
C ASN A 83 12.97 2.02 -3.71
N GLY A 84 11.81 1.88 -4.35
CA GLY A 84 11.14 0.61 -4.58
C GLY A 84 10.80 0.42 -6.05
N THR A 85 10.97 -0.80 -6.56
CA THR A 85 10.50 -1.18 -7.90
C THR A 85 9.74 -2.49 -7.82
N ALA A 86 8.45 -2.45 -8.14
CA ALA A 86 7.57 -3.62 -8.17
C ALA A 86 7.05 -3.89 -9.58
N LEU A 87 7.17 -5.14 -10.03
CA LEU A 87 6.52 -5.64 -11.25
C LEU A 87 5.21 -6.33 -10.87
N ILE A 88 4.11 -5.62 -11.10
CA ILE A 88 2.77 -6.10 -10.81
C ILE A 88 2.26 -6.89 -12.03
N PRO A 89 1.91 -8.18 -11.87
CA PRO A 89 1.30 -8.95 -12.94
C PRO A 89 0.02 -8.29 -13.47
N TRP A 90 -0.06 -8.11 -14.80
CA TRP A 90 -1.22 -7.48 -15.44
C TRP A 90 -2.55 -8.14 -15.06
N ARG A 91 -2.54 -9.46 -14.85
CA ARG A 91 -3.72 -10.25 -14.45
C ARG A 91 -4.31 -9.87 -13.10
N TYR A 92 -3.59 -9.12 -12.27
CA TYR A 92 -4.09 -8.67 -10.97
C TYR A 92 -4.97 -7.42 -11.09
N PHE A 93 -4.86 -6.66 -12.17
CA PHE A 93 -5.69 -5.48 -12.38
C PHE A 93 -7.11 -5.91 -12.75
N PRO A 94 -8.15 -5.37 -12.08
CA PRO A 94 -9.51 -5.51 -12.56
C PRO A 94 -9.64 -5.03 -14.02
N PRO A 95 -10.47 -5.65 -14.85
CA PRO A 95 -10.78 -5.12 -16.17
C PRO A 95 -11.37 -3.71 -16.04
N GLY A 96 -10.86 -2.74 -16.79
CA GLY A 96 -11.45 -1.39 -16.85
C GLY A 96 -11.21 -0.51 -15.63
N VAL A 97 -10.07 -0.65 -14.93
CA VAL A 97 -9.64 0.31 -13.91
C VAL A 97 -9.73 1.74 -14.46
N ASP A 98 -10.46 2.59 -13.74
CA ASP A 98 -10.76 3.98 -14.11
C ASP A 98 -10.41 4.99 -13.00
N LYS A 99 -10.02 4.50 -11.81
CA LYS A 99 -9.60 5.32 -10.67
C LYS A 99 -8.35 4.75 -10.00
N MET A 100 -7.53 5.63 -9.45
CA MET A 100 -6.43 5.26 -8.56
C MET A 100 -6.24 6.27 -7.43
N ASN A 101 -5.69 5.80 -6.32
CA ASN A 101 -5.07 6.66 -5.31
C ASN A 101 -3.85 5.95 -4.71
N SER A 102 -3.00 6.71 -4.05
CA SER A 102 -1.84 6.18 -3.34
C SER A 102 -1.72 6.82 -1.97
N TYR A 103 -1.22 6.06 -1.01
CA TYR A 103 -1.03 6.51 0.36
C TYR A 103 0.39 6.20 0.83
N ALA A 104 0.85 6.97 1.80
CA ALA A 104 2.06 6.66 2.56
C ALA A 104 1.73 6.69 4.04
N ILE A 105 2.17 5.66 4.76
CA ILE A 105 1.97 5.52 6.19
C ILE A 105 3.32 5.34 6.85
N HIS A 106 3.57 6.10 7.91
CA HIS A 106 4.82 6.06 8.69
C HIS A 106 4.60 6.61 10.10
N GLY A 107 5.61 6.48 10.95
CA GLY A 107 5.55 6.85 12.35
C GLY A 107 4.81 5.84 13.21
N SER A 108 4.91 6.00 14.53
CA SER A 108 4.21 5.16 15.50
C SER A 108 3.49 5.95 16.60
N GLY A 109 2.47 5.33 17.20
CA GLY A 109 1.68 5.93 18.29
C GLY A 109 1.09 7.29 17.91
N ILE A 110 1.38 8.32 18.70
CA ILE A 110 0.88 9.69 18.49
C ILE A 110 1.50 10.34 17.23
N GLY A 111 2.65 9.83 16.77
CA GLY A 111 3.35 10.30 15.57
C GLY A 111 2.94 9.57 14.29
N ARG A 112 1.99 8.63 14.36
CA ARG A 112 1.49 7.90 13.19
C ARG A 112 0.88 8.89 12.19
N THR A 113 1.38 8.86 10.96
CA THR A 113 1.05 9.79 9.90
C THR A 113 0.50 9.03 8.70
N TYR A 114 -0.55 9.58 8.10
CA TYR A 114 -1.20 9.06 6.90
C TYR A 114 -1.24 10.16 5.85
N GLU A 115 -0.63 9.91 4.70
CA GLU A 115 -0.56 10.85 3.59
C GLU A 115 -1.28 10.24 2.39
N ALA A 116 -1.92 11.09 1.57
CA ALA A 116 -2.65 10.67 0.39
C ALA A 116 -2.21 11.49 -0.83
N LEU A 117 -2.06 10.83 -1.98
CA LEU A 117 -1.76 11.50 -3.25
C LEU A 117 -2.91 12.41 -3.67
N TYR A 118 -4.14 11.88 -3.64
CA TYR A 118 -5.36 12.66 -3.80
C TYR A 118 -6.08 12.77 -2.45
N PRO A 119 -6.48 13.99 -2.05
CA PRO A 119 -7.14 14.20 -0.76
C PRO A 119 -8.49 13.50 -0.73
N ILE A 120 -8.82 12.92 0.42
CA ILE A 120 -10.15 12.38 0.70
C ILE A 120 -11.07 13.56 1.03
N PRO A 121 -12.19 13.76 0.31
CA PRO A 121 -13.16 14.80 0.63
C PRO A 121 -13.67 14.64 2.07
N ARG A 122 -13.83 15.74 2.80
CA ARG A 122 -14.20 15.70 4.22
C ARG A 122 -15.61 15.13 4.44
N GLU A 123 -16.48 15.35 3.47
CA GLU A 123 -17.83 14.83 3.41
C GLU A 123 -17.89 13.30 3.26
N ASP A 124 -16.82 12.67 2.77
CA ASP A 124 -16.69 11.22 2.60
C ASP A 124 -16.05 10.53 3.82
N ILE A 125 -15.65 11.30 4.84
CA ILE A 125 -15.06 10.79 6.08
C ILE A 125 -16.12 10.78 7.18
N GLU A 126 -16.46 9.59 7.66
CA GLU A 126 -17.41 9.45 8.76
C GLU A 126 -16.80 9.97 10.08
N GLN A 127 -17.65 10.46 10.99
CA GLN A 127 -17.19 10.96 12.28
C GLN A 127 -16.53 9.84 13.09
N GLY A 128 -15.24 10.00 13.39
CA GLY A 128 -14.47 8.99 14.12
C GLY A 128 -13.91 7.87 13.23
N GLN A 129 -14.09 7.95 11.90
CA GLN A 129 -13.43 7.06 10.97
C GLN A 129 -11.91 7.26 11.07
N GLY A 130 -11.23 6.19 11.49
CA GLY A 130 -9.79 6.09 11.39
C GLY A 130 -9.37 5.61 9.99
N PRO A 131 -8.08 5.73 9.67
CA PRO A 131 -7.49 4.94 8.59
C PRO A 131 -7.72 3.45 8.85
N ASN A 132 -7.96 2.68 7.78
CA ASN A 132 -8.12 1.23 7.84
C ASN A 132 -6.78 0.54 8.15
#